data_AF-A0A088E6W9-F1
#
_entry.id   AF-A0A088E6W9-F1
#
_cell.length_a   1.000
_cell.length_b   1.000
_cell.length_c   1.000
_cell.angle_alpha   90.00
_cell.angle_beta   90.00
_cell.angle_gamma   90.00
#
_symmetry.space_group_name_H-M   'P 1'
#
loop_
_entity.id
_entity.type
_entity.pdbx_description
1 polymer ?
#
loop_
_entity_poly.entity_id
_entity_poly.type
_entity_poly.pdbx_seq_one_letter_code
_entity_poly.pdbx_strand_id
1 'polypeptide(L)'
;MQIWQREAEAALPGVKQGVIKGLWKVSGKREVVAVLDVNTHEQLDEILENLPIMKEMGYGVEIEVYPIHPYENFYELIKKLAT
;
A
#
# COMPACT_ATOMS: atom_id res chain seq x y z
N MET A 1 10.17 6.35 -17.98
CA MET A 1 8.85 6.95 -17.68
C MET A 1 7.67 6.05 -18.06
N GLN A 2 7.75 5.25 -19.12
CA GLN A 2 6.64 4.35 -19.53
C GLN A 2 6.20 3.35 -18.44
N ILE A 3 7.14 2.79 -17.66
CA ILE A 3 6.80 1.89 -16.53
C ILE A 3 5.96 2.63 -15.48
N TRP A 4 6.35 3.84 -15.08
CA TRP A 4 5.60 4.67 -14.13
C TRP A 4 4.20 5.04 -14.62
N GLN A 5 4.03 5.24 -15.93
CA GLN A 5 2.71 5.49 -16.50
C GLN A 5 1.82 4.25 -16.37
N ARG A 6 2.31 3.07 -16.79
CA ARG A 6 1.57 1.81 -16.65
C ARG A 6 1.27 1.46 -15.20
N GLU A 7 2.21 1.75 -14.31
CA GLU A 7 2.04 1.58 -12.86
C GLU A 7 0.88 2.43 -12.35
N ALA A 8 0.82 3.70 -12.73
CA ALA A 8 -0.29 4.58 -12.37
C ALA A 8 -1.63 4.09 -12.97
N GLU A 9 -1.63 3.65 -14.23
CA GLU A 9 -2.82 3.08 -14.89
C GLU A 9 -3.34 1.82 -14.19
N ALA A 10 -2.43 0.99 -13.63
CA ALA A 10 -2.78 -0.20 -12.87
C ALA A 10 -3.25 0.11 -11.43
N ALA A 11 -2.65 1.08 -10.76
CA ALA A 11 -2.93 1.38 -9.35
C ALA A 11 -4.15 2.30 -9.14
N LEU A 12 -4.37 3.30 -10.01
CA LEU A 12 -5.46 4.28 -9.85
C LEU A 12 -6.88 3.68 -9.81
N PRO A 13 -7.21 2.59 -10.51
CA PRO A 13 -8.49 1.89 -10.33
C PRO A 13 -8.71 1.41 -8.90
N GLY A 14 -7.66 0.95 -8.20
CA GLY A 14 -7.75 0.49 -6.81
C GLY A 14 -8.14 1.61 -5.83
N VAL A 15 -7.78 2.87 -6.15
CA VAL A 15 -8.24 4.05 -5.40
C VAL A 15 -9.74 4.24 -5.57
N LYS A 16 -10.24 4.14 -6.81
CA LYS A 16 -11.67 4.30 -7.11
C LYS A 16 -12.53 3.19 -6.48
N GLN A 17 -11.99 1.98 -6.42
CA GLN A 17 -12.64 0.81 -5.79
C GLN A 17 -12.55 0.82 -4.26
N GLY A 18 -11.77 1.74 -3.68
CA GLY A 18 -11.62 1.89 -2.24
C GLY A 18 -10.69 0.88 -1.58
N VAL A 19 -10.00 0.03 -2.35
CA VAL A 19 -8.94 -0.85 -1.83
C VAL A 19 -7.71 -0.03 -1.43
N ILE A 20 -7.37 1.00 -2.21
CA ILE A 20 -6.31 1.95 -1.86
C ILE A 20 -6.96 3.18 -1.21
N LYS A 21 -6.77 3.32 0.10
CA LYS A 21 -7.30 4.46 0.90
C LYS A 21 -6.49 5.72 0.73
N GLY A 22 -5.22 5.59 0.31
CA GLY A 22 -4.32 6.70 0.08
C GLY A 22 -3.17 6.30 -0.82
N LEU A 23 -2.76 7.19 -1.72
CA LEU A 23 -1.69 6.95 -2.69
C LEU A 23 -0.93 8.25 -2.97
N TRP A 24 0.36 8.28 -2.66
CA TRP A 24 1.20 9.46 -2.82
C TRP A 24 2.54 9.13 -3.45
N LYS A 25 2.99 10.01 -4.34
CA LYS A 25 4.37 9.99 -4.84
C LYS A 25 5.27 10.74 -3.86
N VAL A 26 6.34 10.09 -3.39
CA VAL A 26 7.35 10.77 -2.58
C VAL A 26 8.18 11.68 -3.48
N SER A 27 8.14 12.98 -3.23
CA SER A 27 8.81 13.99 -4.06
C SER A 27 10.33 13.80 -4.03
N GLY A 28 10.98 13.84 -5.20
CA GLY A 28 12.43 13.70 -5.33
C GLY A 28 12.99 12.27 -5.20
N LYS A 29 12.16 11.26 -4.90
CA LYS A 29 12.57 9.85 -4.78
C LYS A 29 11.94 8.97 -5.86
N ARG A 30 12.35 7.70 -6.01
CA ARG A 30 11.64 6.69 -6.83
C ARG A 30 10.72 5.82 -5.97
N GLU A 31 9.91 6.47 -5.14
CA GLU A 31 9.15 5.82 -4.07
C GLU A 31 7.68 6.27 -4.05
N VAL A 32 6.79 5.36 -3.72
CA VAL A 32 5.35 5.60 -3.55
C VAL A 32 4.97 5.13 -2.16
N VAL A 33 4.11 5.90 -1.50
CA VAL A 33 3.48 5.49 -0.24
C VAL A 33 2.01 5.22 -0.53
N ALA A 34 1.55 4.04 -0.17
CA ALA A 34 0.16 3.64 -0.32
C ALA A 34 -0.39 3.12 1.01
N VAL A 35 -1.65 3.43 1.29
CA VAL A 35 -2.43 2.81 2.37
C VAL A 35 -3.46 1.92 1.72
N LEU A 36 -3.40 0.63 2.01
CA LEU A 36 -4.30 -0.38 1.46
C LEU A 36 -5.21 -0.94 2.56
N ASP A 37 -6.45 -1.22 2.18
CA ASP A 37 -7.45 -1.91 2.98
C ASP A 37 -7.74 -3.25 2.32
N VAL A 38 -7.11 -4.29 2.84
CA VAL A 38 -7.12 -5.66 2.32
C VAL A 38 -7.57 -6.62 3.42
N ASN A 39 -8.24 -7.69 3.03
CA ASN A 39 -8.84 -8.64 3.96
C ASN A 39 -7.86 -9.75 4.39
N THR A 40 -6.88 -10.08 3.54
CA THR A 40 -5.91 -11.14 3.81
C THR A 40 -4.52 -10.75 3.33
N HIS A 41 -3.50 -11.48 3.81
CA HIS A 41 -2.12 -11.25 3.43
C HIS A 41 -1.91 -11.65 1.95
N GLU A 42 -2.55 -12.73 1.52
CA GLU A 42 -2.48 -13.20 0.13
C GLU A 42 -3.09 -12.19 -0.84
N GLN A 43 -4.12 -11.45 -0.43
CA GLN A 43 -4.67 -10.37 -1.25
C GLN A 43 -3.64 -9.23 -1.43
N LEU A 44 -2.87 -8.91 -0.39
CA LEU A 44 -1.79 -7.91 -0.49
C LEU A 44 -0.73 -8.40 -1.47
N ASP A 45 -0.28 -9.65 -1.33
CA ASP A 45 0.74 -10.24 -2.21
C ASP A 45 0.25 -10.27 -3.66
N GLU A 46 -1.00 -10.67 -3.91
CA GLU A 46 -1.59 -10.68 -5.26
C GLU A 46 -1.61 -9.28 -5.89
N ILE A 47 -1.94 -8.25 -5.12
CA ILE A 47 -1.93 -6.87 -5.60
C ILE A 47 -0.50 -6.46 -5.98
N LEU A 48 0.46 -6.69 -5.09
CA LEU A 48 1.86 -6.29 -5.30
C LEU A 48 2.48 -7.01 -6.48
N GLU A 49 2.35 -8.34 -6.57
CA GLU A 49 2.89 -9.15 -7.67
C GLU A 49 2.27 -8.79 -9.02
N ASN A 50 1.06 -8.22 -9.03
CA ASN A 50 0.41 -7.80 -10.26
C ASN A 50 0.84 -6.43 -10.78
N LEU A 51 1.56 -5.63 -9.97
CA LEU A 51 2.05 -4.32 -10.38
C LEU A 51 3.05 -4.44 -11.55
N PRO A 52 2.90 -3.60 -12.60
CA PRO A 52 3.84 -3.56 -13.72
C PRO A 52 5.30 -3.44 -13.29
N ILE A 53 5.62 -2.61 -12.29
CA ILE A 53 7.00 -2.46 -11.83
C ILE A 53 7.56 -3.73 -11.19
N MET A 54 6.73 -4.49 -10.46
CA MET A 54 7.13 -5.77 -9.87
C MET A 54 7.41 -6.82 -10.93
N LYS A 55 6.54 -6.93 -11.93
CA LYS A 55 6.72 -7.87 -13.06
C LYS A 55 7.98 -7.59 -13.88
N GLU A 56 8.37 -6.33 -14.02
CA GLU A 56 9.49 -5.95 -14.88
C GLU A 56 10.83 -5.84 -14.14
N MET A 57 10.80 -5.42 -12.88
CA MET A 57 12.01 -5.18 -12.10
C MET A 57 12.26 -6.24 -11.03
N GLY A 58 11.23 -6.99 -10.62
CA GLY A 58 11.32 -8.08 -9.64
C GLY A 58 12.11 -7.67 -8.40
N TYR A 59 13.20 -8.39 -8.13
CA TYR A 59 14.13 -8.14 -7.02
C TYR A 59 14.78 -6.74 -7.00
N GLY A 60 14.64 -5.94 -8.06
CA GLY A 60 15.06 -4.55 -8.11
C GLY A 60 14.07 -3.57 -7.47
N VAL A 61 12.92 -4.04 -6.98
CA VAL A 61 11.95 -3.26 -6.23
C VAL A 61 12.05 -3.60 -4.75
N GLU A 62 12.20 -2.58 -3.92
CA GLU A 62 12.15 -2.70 -2.47
C GLU A 62 10.75 -2.36 -1.98
N ILE A 63 10.19 -3.21 -1.12
CA ILE A 63 8.86 -3.03 -0.53
C ILE A 63 8.98 -3.16 0.97
N GLU A 64 8.47 -2.15 1.68
CA GLU A 64 8.29 -2.18 3.12
C GLU A 64 6.79 -2.19 3.42
N VAL A 65 6.35 -3.15 4.23
CA VAL A 65 4.95 -3.29 4.64
C VAL A 65 4.84 -3.09 6.14
N TYR A 66 4.02 -2.12 6.54
CA TYR A 66 3.73 -1.82 7.94
C TYR A 66 2.24 -2.05 8.23
N PRO A 67 1.88 -3.04 9.08
CA PRO A 67 0.50 -3.20 9.47
C PRO A 67 0.06 -2.01 10.33
N ILE A 68 -1.02 -1.37 9.92
CA ILE A 68 -1.63 -0.27 10.67
C ILE A 68 -3.04 -0.67 11.12
N HIS A 69 -3.49 -0.09 12.22
CA HIS A 69 -4.86 -0.24 12.71
C HIS A 69 -5.35 1.12 13.24
N PRO A 70 -6.67 1.35 13.34
CA PRO A 70 -7.22 2.61 13.82
C PRO A 70 -6.67 3.01 15.18
N TYR A 71 -6.30 4.29 15.32
CA TYR A 71 -5.73 4.80 16.57
C TYR A 71 -6.71 4.72 17.74
N GLU A 72 -8.01 4.79 17.45
CA GLU A 72 -9.10 4.61 18.41
C GLU A 72 -9.04 3.25 19.11
N ASN A 73 -8.63 2.18 18.40
CA ASN A 73 -8.46 0.86 19.00
C ASN A 73 -7.33 0.87 20.04
N PHE A 74 -6.24 1.57 19.73
CA PHE A 74 -5.13 1.74 20.67
C PHE A 74 -5.53 2.61 21.87
N TYR A 75 -6.33 3.66 21.65
CA TYR A 75 -6.88 4.48 22.73
C TYR A 75 -7.75 3.66 23.70
N GLU A 76 -8.63 2.81 23.18
CA GLU A 76 -9.45 1.91 24.02
C GLU A 76 -8.59 0.88 24.77
N LEU A 77 -7.53 0.38 24.14
CA LEU A 77 -6.55 -0.47 24.82
C LEU A 77 -5.86 0.25 25.98
N ILE A 78 -5.41 1.50 25.78
CA ILE A 78 -4.77 2.30 26.83
C ILE A 78 -5.71 2.47 28.02
N LYS A 79 -6.99 2.82 27.79
CA LYS A 79 -7.98 2.98 28.87
C LYS A 79 -8.13 1.71 29.71
N LYS A 80 -8.14 0.54 29.05
CA LYS A 80 -8.21 -0.76 29.74
C LYS A 80 -6.95 -1.04 30.58
N LEU A 81 -5.78 -0.65 30.11
CA LEU A 81 -4.49 -0.91 30.79
C LEU A 81 -4.17 0.08 31.91
N ALA A 82 -4.75 1.29 31.86
CA ALA A 82 -4.56 2.32 32.88
C ALA A 82 -5.40 2.10 34.16
N THR A 83 -6.08 0.96 34.27
CA THR A 83 -6.92 0.55 35.41
C THR A 83 -6.24 -0.57 36.18
#